data_AF-A0A358JTI4-F1
#
_entry.id   AF-A0A358JTI4-F1
#
_cell.length_a   1.000
_cell.length_b   1.000
_cell.length_c   1.000
_cell.angle_alpha   90.00
_cell.angle_beta   90.00
_cell.angle_gamma   90.00
#
_symmetry.space_group_name_H-M   'P 1'
#
loop_
_entity.id
_entity.type
_entity.pdbx_description
1 polymer ?
#
loop_
_entity_poly.entity_id
_entity_poly.type
_entity_poly.pdbx_seq_one_letter_code
_entity_poly.pdbx_strand_id
1 'polypeptide(L)'
;MTNYKKEYEKVFSGLPEDDQLAFNSLNTEFDKHFVTEDAKYEKLYIMADVMVRSGKDYVTYYNAKTKDVARVASKDLPKYRNKYWSDAAILGVYFAVLFSASIFFFGEVVISLVLPGILILILAMVPLMNHGIKHQSSGRGNKQMVSGVLFLILFVGANLLILFMNSETLSPLKITSYDASLVDTLLFVVFVIVAAASVYFIFSSKSWASKLIFIVLFIYSAGRLIYPFDFLNELSEFIVQYFMFIGLIIIIIAQYLRAKSSNKNES
;
A
#
# COMPACT_ATOMS: atom_id res chain seq x y z
N MET A 1 -16.63 -14.97 16.35
CA MET A 1 -15.44 -15.25 15.51
C MET A 1 -14.48 -16.07 16.35
N THR A 2 -14.15 -17.29 15.95
CA THR A 2 -13.30 -18.21 16.74
C THR A 2 -11.86 -17.71 16.73
N ASN A 3 -11.20 -17.67 17.90
CA ASN A 3 -9.80 -17.25 17.99
C ASN A 3 -8.89 -18.45 17.66
N TYR A 4 -8.65 -18.68 16.36
CA TYR A 4 -7.85 -19.80 15.89
C TYR A 4 -6.39 -19.77 16.34
N LYS A 5 -5.86 -18.60 16.71
CA LYS A 5 -4.50 -18.50 17.28
C LYS A 5 -4.41 -19.24 18.61
N LYS A 6 -5.39 -19.04 19.51
CA LYS A 6 -5.45 -19.75 20.79
C LYS A 6 -5.70 -21.25 20.61
N GLU A 7 -6.57 -21.63 19.66
CA GLU A 7 -6.81 -23.05 19.40
C GLU A 7 -5.58 -23.75 18.80
N TYR A 8 -4.87 -23.07 17.89
CA TYR A 8 -3.59 -23.55 17.38
C TYR A 8 -2.55 -23.70 18.49
N GLU A 9 -2.39 -22.71 19.37
CA GLU A 9 -1.42 -22.75 20.47
C GLU A 9 -1.67 -23.95 21.41
N LYS A 10 -2.94 -24.28 21.70
CA LYS A 10 -3.29 -25.46 22.49
C LYS A 10 -2.83 -26.75 21.82
N VAL A 11 -3.17 -26.95 20.54
CA VAL A 11 -2.77 -28.16 19.79
C VAL A 11 -1.25 -28.22 19.67
N PHE A 12 -0.62 -27.09 19.32
CA PHE A 12 0.83 -26.98 19.14
C PHE A 12 1.61 -27.36 20.39
N SER A 13 1.16 -26.93 21.57
CA SER A 13 1.81 -27.26 22.85
C SER A 13 1.80 -28.76 23.19
N GLY A 14 0.86 -29.52 22.62
CA GLY A 14 0.77 -30.97 22.78
C GLY A 14 1.56 -31.77 21.74
N LEU A 15 2.19 -31.12 20.75
CA LEU A 15 2.98 -31.80 19.73
C LEU A 15 4.38 -32.18 20.24
N PRO A 16 4.98 -33.26 19.73
CA PRO A 16 6.40 -33.56 19.92
C PRO A 16 7.30 -32.43 19.42
N GLU A 17 8.52 -32.29 19.97
CA GLU A 17 9.45 -31.21 19.62
C GLU A 17 9.76 -31.12 18.12
N ASP A 18 9.96 -32.26 17.45
CA ASP A 18 10.25 -32.30 16.01
C ASP A 18 9.08 -31.76 15.17
N ASP A 19 7.85 -32.10 15.55
CA ASP A 19 6.64 -31.60 14.90
C ASP A 19 6.43 -30.11 15.19
N GLN A 20 6.74 -29.65 16.41
CA GLN A 20 6.74 -28.23 16.75
C GLN A 20 7.72 -27.44 15.89
N LEU A 21 8.93 -27.97 15.65
CA LEU A 21 9.92 -27.36 14.76
C LEU A 21 9.41 -27.28 13.33
N ALA A 22 8.80 -28.35 12.82
CA ALA A 22 8.22 -28.38 11.48
C ALA A 22 7.08 -27.36 11.33
N PHE A 23 6.20 -27.25 12.31
CA PHE A 23 5.10 -26.28 12.32
C PHE A 23 5.57 -24.84 12.51
N ASN A 24 6.64 -24.59 13.28
CA ASN A 24 7.29 -23.28 13.36
C ASN A 24 7.87 -22.84 12.01
N SER A 25 8.51 -23.77 11.31
CA SER A 25 9.00 -23.56 9.95
C SER A 25 7.84 -23.30 8.98
N LEU A 26 6.75 -24.06 9.10
CA LEU A 26 5.54 -23.90 8.28
C LEU A 26 4.88 -22.52 8.48
N ASN A 27 4.76 -22.06 9.73
CA ASN A 27 4.28 -20.71 10.05
C ASN A 27 5.14 -19.63 9.38
N THR A 28 6.47 -19.80 9.39
CA THR A 28 7.40 -18.87 8.73
C THR A 28 7.26 -18.88 7.21
N GLU A 29 7.02 -20.05 6.60
CA GLU A 29 6.78 -20.14 5.16
C GLU A 29 5.42 -19.54 4.75
N PHE A 30 4.38 -19.64 5.59
CA PHE A 30 3.11 -18.94 5.36
C PHE A 30 3.27 -17.41 5.33
N ASP A 31 4.14 -16.86 6.18
CA ASP A 31 4.45 -15.43 6.20
C ASP A 31 5.10 -14.98 4.87
N LYS A 32 5.97 -15.82 4.26
CA LYS A 32 6.57 -15.55 2.94
C LYS A 32 5.54 -15.54 1.80
N HIS A 33 4.41 -16.23 1.99
CA HIS A 33 3.31 -16.25 1.04
C HIS A 33 2.25 -15.16 1.31
N PHE A 34 2.53 -14.25 2.24
CA PHE A 34 1.68 -13.12 2.60
C PHE A 34 0.26 -13.54 3.00
N VAL A 35 0.06 -14.69 3.65
CA VAL A 35 -1.28 -15.11 4.12
C VAL A 35 -1.75 -14.24 5.29
N THR A 36 -3.05 -13.91 5.36
CA THR A 36 -3.59 -13.13 6.50
C THR A 36 -3.40 -13.85 7.83
N GLU A 37 -3.20 -13.13 8.93
CA GLU A 37 -2.96 -13.74 10.25
C GLU A 37 -4.10 -14.69 10.65
N ASP A 38 -5.36 -14.29 10.45
CA ASP A 38 -6.53 -15.13 10.76
C ASP A 38 -6.54 -16.43 9.94
N ALA A 39 -6.36 -16.34 8.62
CA ALA A 39 -6.37 -17.51 7.74
C ALA A 39 -5.13 -18.40 7.92
N LYS A 40 -4.00 -17.79 8.29
CA LYS A 40 -2.78 -18.51 8.65
C LYS A 40 -3.02 -19.37 9.87
N TYR A 41 -3.53 -18.79 10.96
CA TYR A 41 -3.76 -19.55 12.19
C TYR A 41 -4.90 -20.55 12.08
N GLU A 42 -5.96 -20.23 11.33
CA GLU A 42 -7.00 -21.20 10.99
C GLU A 42 -6.42 -22.39 10.22
N LYS A 43 -5.59 -22.14 9.20
CA LYS A 43 -4.97 -23.21 8.41
C LYS A 43 -3.99 -24.03 9.24
N LEU A 44 -3.13 -23.40 10.02
CA LEU A 44 -2.18 -24.06 10.91
C LEU A 44 -2.89 -24.95 11.94
N TYR A 45 -3.99 -24.45 12.54
CA TYR A 45 -4.83 -25.22 13.44
C TYR A 45 -5.40 -26.47 12.75
N ILE A 46 -6.07 -26.30 11.60
CA ILE A 46 -6.67 -27.43 10.87
C ILE A 46 -5.61 -28.45 10.48
N MET A 47 -4.44 -27.99 10.02
CA MET A 47 -3.33 -28.86 9.67
C MET A 47 -2.83 -29.67 10.89
N ALA A 48 -2.57 -29.01 12.02
CA ALA A 48 -2.12 -29.67 13.23
C ALA A 48 -3.16 -30.65 13.80
N ASP A 49 -4.43 -30.24 13.90
CA ASP A 49 -5.52 -31.08 14.42
C ASP A 49 -5.74 -32.34 13.56
N VAL A 50 -5.77 -32.20 12.23
CA VAL A 50 -5.94 -33.35 11.33
C VAL A 50 -4.74 -34.30 11.39
N MET A 51 -3.52 -33.77 11.50
CA MET A 51 -2.32 -34.58 11.68
C MET A 51 -2.39 -35.36 13.00
N VAL A 52 -2.71 -34.70 14.12
CA VAL A 52 -2.85 -35.33 15.45
C VAL A 52 -3.91 -36.43 15.41
N ARG A 53 -5.08 -36.17 14.81
CA ARG A 53 -6.15 -37.18 14.68
C ARG A 53 -5.75 -38.39 13.84
N SER A 54 -4.78 -38.24 12.93
CA SER A 54 -4.26 -39.35 12.13
C SER A 54 -3.25 -40.23 12.87
N GLY A 55 -2.73 -39.77 14.01
CA GLY A 55 -1.71 -40.47 14.80
C GLY A 55 -0.34 -40.55 14.12
N LYS A 56 -0.07 -39.72 13.10
CA LYS A 56 1.19 -39.68 12.36
C LYS A 56 1.97 -38.41 12.68
N ASP A 57 3.30 -38.51 12.62
CA ASP A 57 4.19 -37.35 12.69
C ASP A 57 4.12 -36.48 11.42
N TYR A 58 4.69 -35.28 11.48
CA TYR A 58 4.62 -34.30 10.38
C TYR A 58 5.22 -34.84 9.08
N VAL A 59 6.36 -35.52 9.16
CA VAL A 59 7.10 -36.02 8.00
C VAL A 59 6.29 -37.11 7.28
N THR A 60 5.73 -38.05 8.04
CA THR A 60 4.95 -39.18 7.54
C THR A 60 3.60 -38.73 7.03
N TYR A 61 2.96 -37.76 7.69
CA TYR A 61 1.64 -37.28 7.29
C TYR A 61 1.68 -36.45 6.00
N TYR A 62 2.57 -35.45 5.94
CA TYR A 62 2.62 -34.53 4.80
C TYR A 62 3.52 -35.01 3.66
N ASN A 63 4.49 -35.88 3.95
CA ASN A 63 5.41 -36.49 2.98
C ASN A 63 6.00 -35.49 1.96
N ALA A 64 6.31 -34.28 2.42
CA ALA A 64 6.79 -33.19 1.59
C ALA A 64 7.60 -32.20 2.43
N LYS A 65 8.49 -31.45 1.75
CA LYS A 65 9.23 -30.37 2.39
C LYS A 65 8.24 -29.29 2.86
N THR A 66 8.49 -28.73 4.03
CA THR A 66 7.64 -27.67 4.64
C THR A 66 7.34 -26.52 3.69
N LYS A 67 8.31 -26.13 2.85
CA LYS A 67 8.13 -25.10 1.81
C LYS A 67 7.07 -25.47 0.77
N ASP A 68 7.03 -26.73 0.32
CA ASP A 68 6.04 -27.19 -0.65
C ASP A 68 4.65 -27.32 -0.02
N VAL A 69 4.59 -27.82 1.21
CA VAL A 69 3.37 -27.86 2.01
C VAL A 69 2.78 -26.45 2.17
N ALA A 70 3.61 -25.47 2.57
CA ALA A 70 3.20 -24.07 2.70
C ALA A 70 2.73 -23.48 1.38
N ARG A 71 3.44 -23.74 0.28
CA ARG A 71 3.09 -23.25 -1.06
C ARG A 71 1.73 -23.76 -1.52
N VAL A 72 1.46 -25.05 -1.34
CA VAL A 72 0.17 -25.66 -1.71
C VAL A 72 -0.93 -25.16 -0.80
N ALA A 73 -0.71 -25.19 0.52
CA ALA A 73 -1.71 -24.79 1.51
C ALA A 73 -2.06 -23.30 1.44
N SER A 74 -1.13 -22.44 1.00
CA SER A 74 -1.32 -20.99 0.87
C SER A 74 -1.93 -20.55 -0.47
N LYS A 75 -2.12 -21.46 -1.43
CA LYS A 75 -2.59 -21.11 -2.78
C LYS A 75 -3.95 -20.42 -2.74
N ASP A 76 -4.86 -20.97 -1.93
CA ASP A 76 -6.27 -20.56 -1.86
C ASP A 76 -6.61 -19.74 -0.60
N LEU A 77 -5.61 -19.44 0.23
CA LEU A 77 -5.82 -18.63 1.42
C LEU A 77 -5.86 -17.14 1.06
N PRO A 78 -6.68 -16.35 1.77
CA PRO A 78 -6.66 -14.90 1.63
C PRO A 78 -5.27 -14.38 1.96
N LYS A 79 -4.68 -13.65 1.00
CA LYS A 79 -3.36 -13.04 1.14
C LYS A 79 -3.52 -11.56 1.48
N TYR A 80 -2.57 -11.00 2.24
CA TYR A 80 -2.35 -9.57 2.47
C TYR A 80 -2.10 -8.75 1.19
N ARG A 81 -2.33 -9.31 0.00
CA ARG A 81 -2.13 -8.66 -1.31
C ARG A 81 -3.07 -7.47 -1.59
N ASN A 82 -3.63 -6.84 -0.56
CA ASN A 82 -4.47 -5.66 -0.71
C ASN A 82 -4.30 -4.59 0.37
N LYS A 83 -3.29 -4.67 1.26
CA LYS A 83 -2.98 -3.55 2.18
C LYS A 83 -1.70 -2.80 1.83
N TYR A 84 -0.71 -3.42 1.18
CA TYR A 84 0.54 -2.73 0.83
C TYR A 84 0.30 -1.42 0.06
N TRP A 85 -0.43 -1.50 -1.05
CA TRP A 85 -0.72 -0.33 -1.90
C TRP A 85 -1.66 0.66 -1.23
N SER A 86 -2.60 0.17 -0.41
CA SER A 86 -3.47 1.06 0.38
C SER A 86 -2.67 1.80 1.46
N ASP A 87 -1.73 1.14 2.11
CA ASP A 87 -0.85 1.71 3.15
C ASP A 87 0.16 2.69 2.54
N ALA A 88 0.72 2.35 1.37
CA ALA A 88 1.55 3.24 0.58
C ALA A 88 0.77 4.51 0.19
N ALA A 89 -0.48 4.35 -0.24
CA ALA A 89 -1.33 5.48 -0.59
C ALA A 89 -1.70 6.35 0.63
N ILE A 90 -1.93 5.76 1.81
CA ILE A 90 -2.15 6.53 3.05
C ILE A 90 -0.92 7.38 3.40
N LEU A 91 0.28 6.78 3.36
CA LEU A 91 1.53 7.52 3.55
C LEU A 91 1.72 8.60 2.47
N GLY A 92 1.38 8.29 1.22
CA GLY A 92 1.39 9.25 0.12
C GLY A 92 0.48 10.45 0.37
N VAL A 93 -0.74 10.24 0.86
CA VAL A 93 -1.66 11.33 1.24
C VAL A 93 -1.09 12.15 2.39
N TYR A 94 -0.51 11.52 3.41
CA TYR A 94 0.14 12.23 4.52
C TYR A 94 1.25 13.17 4.01
N PHE A 95 2.17 12.65 3.19
CA PHE A 95 3.28 13.44 2.68
C PHE A 95 2.82 14.49 1.65
N ALA A 96 1.75 14.23 0.89
CA ALA A 96 1.12 15.22 0.03
C ALA A 96 0.56 16.40 0.83
N VAL A 97 -0.11 16.14 1.96
CA VAL A 97 -0.59 17.20 2.88
C VAL A 97 0.57 18.00 3.45
N LEU A 98 1.64 17.33 3.89
CA LEU A 98 2.83 18.02 4.41
C LEU A 98 3.50 18.90 3.34
N PHE A 99 3.63 18.38 2.12
CA PHE A 99 4.16 19.12 0.97
C PHE A 99 3.29 20.33 0.61
N SER A 100 1.96 20.15 0.59
CA SER A 100 1.01 21.24 0.38
C SER A 100 1.15 22.32 1.45
N ALA A 101 1.27 21.94 2.72
CA ALA A 101 1.50 22.89 3.81
C ALA A 101 2.83 23.64 3.65
N SER A 102 3.91 22.92 3.29
CA SER A 102 5.22 23.52 3.03
C SER A 102 5.14 24.60 1.93
N ILE A 103 4.57 24.26 0.78
CA ILE A 103 4.37 25.24 -0.32
C ILE A 103 3.53 26.42 0.14
N PHE A 104 2.44 26.18 0.88
CA PHE A 104 1.57 27.26 1.33
C PHE A 104 2.29 28.24 2.28
N PHE A 105 3.16 27.76 3.18
CA PHE A 105 3.93 28.62 4.07
C PHE A 105 5.08 29.36 3.36
N PHE A 106 5.72 28.72 2.39
CA PHE A 106 6.87 29.32 1.69
C PHE A 106 6.48 30.15 0.47
N GLY A 107 5.28 29.98 -0.09
CA GLY A 107 4.80 30.71 -1.28
C GLY A 107 5.48 30.32 -2.60
N GLU A 108 6.47 29.43 -2.56
CA GLU A 108 7.25 28.96 -3.70
C GLU A 108 6.84 27.53 -4.05
N VAL A 109 6.41 27.30 -5.30
CA VAL A 109 6.12 25.95 -5.80
C VAL A 109 7.40 25.38 -6.40
N VAL A 110 7.90 24.29 -5.82
CA VAL A 110 9.17 23.67 -6.21
C VAL A 110 8.97 22.27 -6.74
N ILE A 111 9.56 21.98 -7.89
CA ILE A 111 9.76 20.62 -8.40
C ILE A 111 11.22 20.24 -8.14
N SER A 112 11.40 19.15 -7.41
CA SER A 112 12.71 18.65 -6.99
C SER A 112 12.79 17.13 -7.12
N LEU A 113 14.01 16.61 -7.32
CA LEU A 113 14.31 15.17 -7.22
C LEU A 113 14.01 14.59 -5.82
N VAL A 114 13.81 15.44 -4.81
CA VAL A 114 13.29 15.07 -3.50
C VAL A 114 11.91 14.39 -3.61
N LEU A 115 11.04 14.83 -4.53
CA LEU A 115 9.68 14.28 -4.70
C LEU A 115 9.68 12.80 -5.13
N PRO A 116 10.37 12.40 -6.22
CA PRO A 116 10.59 10.99 -6.53
C PRO A 116 11.27 10.22 -5.39
N GLY A 117 12.23 10.84 -4.70
CA GLY A 117 12.89 10.24 -3.55
C GLY A 117 11.91 9.87 -2.43
N ILE A 118 10.96 10.76 -2.11
CA ILE A 118 9.91 10.51 -1.12
C ILE A 118 9.01 9.34 -1.53
N LEU A 119 8.67 9.20 -2.82
CA LEU A 119 7.89 8.06 -3.29
C LEU A 119 8.63 6.73 -3.04
N ILE A 120 9.94 6.69 -3.29
CA ILE A 120 10.78 5.51 -3.00
C ILE A 120 10.79 5.24 -1.49
N LEU A 121 10.95 6.28 -0.67
CA LEU A 121 10.94 6.16 0.79
C LEU A 121 9.60 5.63 1.29
N ILE A 122 8.47 6.08 0.76
CA ILE A 122 7.14 5.57 1.09
C ILE A 122 7.06 4.06 0.82
N LEU A 123 7.48 3.62 -0.38
CA LEU A 123 7.46 2.20 -0.74
C LEU A 123 8.36 1.35 0.18
N ALA A 124 9.51 1.89 0.60
CA ALA A 124 10.41 1.24 1.55
C ALA A 124 9.87 1.23 2.99
N MET A 125 9.09 2.24 3.39
CA MET A 125 8.48 2.34 4.72
C MET A 125 7.33 1.35 4.93
N VAL A 126 6.53 1.06 3.91
CA VAL A 126 5.36 0.17 4.03
C VAL A 126 5.69 -1.21 4.63
N PRO A 127 6.71 -1.97 4.16
CA PRO A 127 7.04 -3.26 4.77
C PRO A 127 7.54 -3.08 6.21
N LEU A 128 8.26 -2.00 6.51
CA LEU A 128 8.81 -1.74 7.84
C LEU A 128 7.72 -1.35 8.86
N MET A 129 6.74 -0.55 8.43
CA MET A 129 5.56 -0.20 9.21
C MET A 129 4.73 -1.44 9.54
N ASN A 130 4.53 -2.31 8.55
CA ASN A 130 3.71 -3.50 8.71
C ASN A 130 4.37 -4.48 9.69
N HIS A 131 5.66 -4.78 9.55
CA HIS A 131 6.37 -5.66 10.48
C HIS A 131 6.67 -5.02 11.84
N GLY A 132 6.96 -3.72 11.90
CA GLY A 132 7.39 -3.03 13.11
C GLY A 132 6.24 -2.55 14.00
N ILE A 133 5.29 -1.80 13.43
CA ILE A 133 4.27 -1.05 14.18
C ILE A 133 2.93 -1.77 14.22
N LYS A 134 2.43 -2.25 13.07
CA LYS A 134 1.07 -2.81 13.00
C LYS A 134 0.93 -4.21 13.61
N HIS A 135 2.02 -4.99 13.69
CA HIS A 135 2.04 -6.32 14.28
C HIS A 135 2.60 -6.36 15.73
N GLN A 136 2.50 -5.27 16.50
CA GLN A 136 2.90 -5.23 17.92
C GLN A 136 2.18 -6.25 18.84
N SER A 137 1.11 -6.89 18.36
CA SER A 137 0.33 -7.86 19.14
C SER A 137 0.96 -9.26 19.25
N SER A 138 2.08 -9.54 18.56
CA SER A 138 2.82 -10.80 18.71
C SER A 138 4.17 -10.51 19.37
N GLY A 139 4.32 -10.83 20.66
CA GLY A 139 5.54 -10.59 21.45
C GLY A 139 6.78 -11.37 20.99
N ARG A 140 7.26 -11.15 19.76
CA ARG A 140 8.42 -11.80 19.15
C ARG A 140 9.50 -10.77 18.79
N GLY A 141 10.36 -10.47 19.77
CA GLY A 141 11.81 -10.29 19.59
C GLY A 141 12.37 -9.03 18.90
N ASN A 142 13.68 -8.86 19.07
CA ASN A 142 14.54 -7.73 18.68
C ASN A 142 14.37 -7.25 17.21
N LYS A 143 14.02 -8.16 16.28
CA LYS A 143 13.83 -7.81 14.85
C LYS A 143 12.63 -6.88 14.60
N GLN A 144 11.59 -6.99 15.42
CA GLN A 144 10.42 -6.10 15.33
C GLN A 144 10.76 -4.67 15.78
N MET A 145 11.56 -4.56 16.86
CA MET A 145 12.08 -3.27 17.35
C MET A 145 12.96 -2.60 16.28
N VAL A 146 13.86 -3.35 15.64
CA VAL A 146 14.70 -2.85 14.54
C VAL A 146 13.86 -2.33 13.36
N SER A 147 12.84 -3.06 12.92
CA SER A 147 11.94 -2.62 11.85
C SER A 147 11.19 -1.33 12.21
N GLY A 148 10.72 -1.21 13.46
CA GLY A 148 10.05 -0.01 13.95
C GLY A 148 10.99 1.21 13.99
N VAL A 149 12.22 1.03 14.48
CA VAL A 149 13.24 2.08 14.50
C VAL A 149 13.63 2.52 13.08
N LEU A 150 13.85 1.57 12.16
CA LEU A 150 14.13 1.88 10.76
C LEU A 150 12.98 2.62 10.09
N PHE A 151 11.73 2.23 10.36
CA PHE A 151 10.56 2.99 9.89
C PHE A 151 10.59 4.43 10.41
N LEU A 152 10.85 4.65 11.70
CA LEU A 152 10.89 5.98 12.29
C LEU A 152 12.00 6.86 11.68
N ILE A 153 13.19 6.29 11.46
CA ILE A 153 14.30 7.00 10.81
C ILE A 153 13.90 7.44 9.40
N LEU A 154 13.35 6.54 8.60
CA LEU A 154 12.89 6.85 7.25
C LEU A 154 11.75 7.88 7.26
N PHE A 155 10.80 7.74 8.19
CA PHE A 155 9.67 8.63 8.33
C PHE A 155 10.13 10.05 8.67
N VAL A 156 10.95 10.21 9.70
CA VAL A 156 11.52 11.51 10.09
C VAL A 156 12.35 12.08 8.95
N GLY A 157 13.20 11.27 8.30
CA GLY A 157 13.99 11.69 7.15
C GLY A 157 13.15 12.23 6.00
N ALA A 158 12.06 11.55 5.64
CA ALA A 158 11.14 12.01 4.59
C ALA A 158 10.42 13.31 4.97
N ASN A 159 10.01 13.47 6.24
CA ASN A 159 9.40 14.72 6.71
C ASN A 159 10.38 15.89 6.59
N LEU A 160 11.63 15.69 7.04
CA LEU A 160 12.68 16.71 6.93
C LEU A 160 12.98 17.06 5.47
N LEU A 161 13.07 16.07 4.59
CA LEU A 161 13.29 16.32 3.16
C LEU A 161 12.20 17.21 2.55
N ILE A 162 10.92 17.02 2.91
CA ILE A 162 9.82 17.86 2.43
C ILE A 162 9.91 19.28 3.01
N LEU A 163 10.15 19.39 4.32
CA LEU A 163 10.20 20.68 5.00
C LEU A 163 11.38 21.55 4.51
N PHE A 164 12.52 20.92 4.23
CA PHE A 164 13.73 21.59 3.77
C PHE A 164 13.86 21.60 2.24
N MET A 165 12.85 21.15 1.49
CA MET A 165 12.92 21.08 0.03
C MET A 165 13.20 22.45 -0.61
N ASN A 166 12.72 23.54 0.01
CA ASN A 166 12.95 24.89 -0.46
C ASN A 166 14.25 25.52 0.07
N SER A 167 14.98 24.84 0.97
CA SER A 167 16.22 25.35 1.56
C SER A 167 17.39 25.40 0.58
N GLU A 168 18.39 26.23 0.90
CA GLU A 168 19.65 26.30 0.15
C GLU A 168 20.41 24.97 0.15
N THR A 169 20.29 24.18 1.23
CA THR A 169 20.95 22.88 1.37
C THR A 169 20.48 21.85 0.34
N LEU A 170 19.20 21.88 -0.03
CA LEU A 170 18.62 20.98 -1.05
C LEU A 170 18.50 21.64 -2.42
N SER A 171 19.02 22.87 -2.59
CA SER A 171 19.03 23.57 -3.88
C SER A 171 19.65 22.76 -5.04
N PRO A 172 20.69 21.91 -4.86
CA PRO A 172 21.22 21.12 -5.97
C PRO A 172 20.25 20.05 -6.49
N LEU A 173 19.22 19.70 -5.71
CA LEU A 173 18.17 18.76 -6.08
C LEU A 173 16.94 19.45 -6.66
N LYS A 174 16.87 20.79 -6.64
CA LYS A 174 15.78 21.55 -7.27
C LYS A 174 15.95 21.47 -8.79
N ILE A 175 14.86 21.14 -9.48
CA ILE A 175 14.82 21.13 -10.94
C ILE A 175 14.31 22.48 -11.43
N THR A 176 13.21 22.95 -10.84
CA THR A 176 12.60 24.24 -11.17
C THR A 176 11.74 24.73 -10.02
N SER A 177 11.57 26.03 -9.91
CA SER A 177 10.64 26.66 -9.00
C SER A 177 10.06 27.92 -9.61
N TYR A 178 8.87 28.31 -9.14
CA TYR A 178 8.31 29.62 -9.44
C TYR A 178 7.59 30.18 -8.22
N ASP A 179 7.66 31.51 -8.10
CA ASP A 179 6.89 32.27 -7.13
C ASP A 179 5.44 32.35 -7.61
N ALA A 180 4.56 31.66 -6.90
CA ALA A 180 3.16 31.57 -7.25
C ALA A 180 2.37 32.68 -6.55
N SER A 181 1.34 33.21 -7.23
CA SER A 181 0.34 34.01 -6.53
C SER A 181 -0.40 33.14 -5.49
N LEU A 182 -0.98 33.74 -4.45
CA LEU A 182 -1.76 32.99 -3.44
C LEU A 182 -2.85 32.13 -4.08
N VAL A 183 -3.48 32.63 -5.15
CA VAL A 183 -4.50 31.90 -5.91
C VAL A 183 -3.90 30.68 -6.60
N ASP A 184 -2.77 30.84 -7.27
CA ASP A 184 -2.09 29.74 -7.96
C ASP A 184 -1.56 28.70 -6.97
N THR A 185 -1.01 29.13 -5.83
CA THR A 185 -0.59 28.25 -4.75
C THR A 185 -1.76 27.41 -4.22
N LEU A 186 -2.90 28.04 -3.94
CA LEU A 186 -4.08 27.35 -3.41
C LEU A 186 -4.62 26.34 -4.42
N LEU A 187 -4.67 26.73 -5.70
CA LEU A 187 -5.14 25.90 -6.79
C LEU A 187 -4.19 24.71 -7.04
N PHE A 188 -2.88 24.93 -6.95
CA PHE A 188 -1.87 23.87 -6.99
C PHE A 188 -2.04 22.89 -5.82
N VAL A 189 -2.19 23.39 -4.59
CA VAL A 189 -2.42 22.57 -3.38
C VAL A 189 -3.67 21.70 -3.54
N VAL A 190 -4.77 22.25 -4.06
CA VAL A 190 -5.98 21.48 -4.33
C VAL A 190 -5.69 20.31 -5.26
N PHE A 191 -4.96 20.53 -6.36
CA PHE A 191 -4.61 19.44 -7.28
C PHE A 191 -3.63 18.42 -6.72
N VAL A 192 -2.71 18.81 -5.84
CA VAL A 192 -1.86 17.86 -5.10
C VAL A 192 -2.72 16.93 -4.25
N ILE A 193 -3.65 17.49 -3.46
CA ILE A 193 -4.53 16.73 -2.59
C ILE A 193 -5.46 15.82 -3.39
N VAL A 194 -6.04 16.32 -4.49
CA VAL A 194 -6.90 15.52 -5.38
C VAL A 194 -6.12 14.40 -6.05
N ALA A 195 -4.87 14.63 -6.48
CA ALA A 195 -4.02 13.58 -7.03
C ALA A 195 -3.74 12.49 -5.99
N ALA A 196 -3.36 12.87 -4.76
CA ALA A 196 -3.08 11.92 -3.69
C ALA A 196 -4.32 11.13 -3.26
N ALA A 197 -5.47 11.81 -3.12
CA ALA A 197 -6.75 11.17 -2.82
C ALA A 197 -7.18 10.20 -3.93
N SER A 198 -7.00 10.58 -5.20
CA SER A 198 -7.27 9.71 -6.35
C SER A 198 -6.45 8.42 -6.28
N VAL A 199 -5.14 8.51 -6.01
CA VAL A 199 -4.28 7.33 -5.82
C VAL A 199 -4.81 6.44 -4.70
N TYR A 200 -5.18 7.01 -3.55
CA TYR A 200 -5.78 6.25 -2.44
C TYR A 200 -7.04 5.51 -2.86
N PHE A 201 -7.98 6.17 -3.54
CA PHE A 201 -9.23 5.54 -3.95
C PHE A 201 -9.09 4.52 -5.07
N ILE A 202 -8.08 4.66 -5.95
CA ILE A 202 -7.74 3.63 -6.96
C ILE A 202 -7.39 2.30 -6.26
N PHE A 203 -6.66 2.37 -5.16
CA PHE A 203 -6.21 1.17 -4.44
C PHE A 203 -7.20 0.67 -3.39
N SER A 204 -8.02 1.54 -2.80
CA SER A 204 -9.00 1.15 -1.77
C SER A 204 -10.36 0.73 -2.32
N SER A 205 -10.75 1.22 -3.52
CA SER A 205 -12.05 0.92 -4.10
C SER A 205 -12.15 -0.54 -4.58
N LYS A 206 -13.30 -1.17 -4.32
CA LYS A 206 -13.62 -2.53 -4.81
C LYS A 206 -14.15 -2.53 -6.24
N SER A 207 -14.73 -1.42 -6.70
CA SER A 207 -15.41 -1.34 -8.00
C SER A 207 -14.48 -0.79 -9.08
N TRP A 208 -14.38 -1.51 -10.20
CA TRP A 208 -13.62 -1.05 -11.38
C TRP A 208 -14.12 0.28 -11.94
N ALA A 209 -15.44 0.50 -11.94
CA ALA A 209 -16.01 1.78 -12.39
C ALA A 209 -15.55 2.95 -11.50
N SER A 210 -15.51 2.72 -10.18
CA SER A 210 -14.99 3.72 -9.24
C SER A 210 -13.49 3.94 -9.42
N LYS A 211 -12.69 2.88 -9.60
CA LYS A 211 -11.26 3.02 -9.91
C LYS A 211 -11.01 3.86 -11.16
N LEU A 212 -11.82 3.67 -12.20
CA LEU A 212 -11.71 4.41 -13.46
C LEU A 212 -11.92 5.92 -13.24
N ILE A 213 -12.96 6.30 -12.49
CA ILE A 213 -13.21 7.71 -12.14
C ILE A 213 -11.98 8.34 -11.48
N PHE A 214 -11.37 7.65 -10.52
CA PHE A 214 -10.19 8.16 -9.83
C PHE A 214 -8.92 8.13 -10.70
N ILE A 215 -8.78 7.22 -11.66
CA ILE A 215 -7.71 7.27 -12.66
C ILE A 215 -7.83 8.54 -13.51
N VAL A 216 -9.04 8.87 -13.96
CA VAL A 216 -9.28 10.09 -14.75
C VAL A 216 -8.94 11.34 -13.93
N LEU A 217 -9.41 11.40 -12.67
CA LEU A 217 -9.11 12.50 -11.76
C LEU A 217 -7.61 12.63 -11.47
N PHE A 218 -6.91 11.49 -11.31
CA PHE A 218 -5.46 11.47 -11.10
C PHE A 218 -4.71 12.06 -12.29
N ILE A 219 -5.01 11.58 -13.51
CA ILE A 219 -4.32 12.06 -14.73
C ILE A 219 -4.59 13.55 -14.95
N TYR A 220 -5.85 14.00 -14.76
CA TYR A 220 -6.18 15.41 -14.87
C TYR A 220 -5.43 16.27 -13.86
N SER A 221 -5.40 15.84 -12.59
CA SER A 221 -4.69 16.56 -11.53
C SER A 221 -3.18 16.59 -11.79
N ALA A 222 -2.59 15.47 -12.21
CA ALA A 222 -1.17 15.42 -12.59
C ALA A 222 -0.87 16.36 -13.76
N GLY A 223 -1.73 16.42 -14.78
CA GLY A 223 -1.60 17.38 -15.88
C GLY A 223 -1.60 18.84 -15.38
N ARG A 224 -2.52 19.18 -14.48
CA ARG A 224 -2.59 20.52 -13.85
C ARG A 224 -1.38 20.87 -12.99
N LEU A 225 -0.74 19.88 -12.34
CA LEU A 225 0.47 20.08 -11.55
C LEU A 225 1.72 20.31 -12.41
N ILE A 226 1.76 19.70 -13.60
CA ILE A 226 2.91 19.79 -14.51
C ILE A 226 2.80 21.01 -15.45
N TYR A 227 1.58 21.41 -15.82
CA TYR A 227 1.31 22.49 -16.78
C TYR A 227 2.06 23.81 -16.48
N PRO A 228 2.16 24.31 -15.23
CA PRO A 228 2.87 25.56 -14.94
C PRO A 228 4.38 25.54 -15.25
N PHE A 229 4.96 24.35 -15.44
CA PHE A 229 6.41 24.17 -15.54
C PHE A 229 6.89 23.86 -16.96
N ASP A 230 6.00 23.82 -17.95
CA ASP A 230 6.36 23.72 -19.37
C ASP A 230 7.29 22.51 -19.72
N PHE A 231 7.22 21.42 -18.92
CA PHE A 231 8.03 20.21 -19.19
C PHE A 231 7.54 19.41 -20.39
N LEU A 232 6.26 19.55 -20.73
CA LEU A 232 5.53 18.70 -21.68
C LEU A 232 4.50 19.53 -22.47
N ASN A 233 4.80 20.78 -22.81
CA ASN A 233 3.87 21.84 -23.28
C ASN A 233 2.62 21.31 -23.98
N GLU A 234 2.76 20.74 -25.17
CA GLU A 234 1.65 20.25 -25.99
C GLU A 234 0.82 19.15 -25.30
N LEU A 235 1.48 18.23 -24.59
CA LEU A 235 0.80 17.14 -23.88
C LEU A 235 0.09 17.65 -22.62
N SER A 236 0.73 18.52 -21.84
CA SER A 236 0.14 19.09 -20.62
C SER A 236 -1.04 20.01 -20.93
N GLU A 237 -0.93 20.82 -21.99
CA GLU A 237 -2.01 21.66 -22.49
C GLU A 237 -3.17 20.82 -23.01
N PHE A 238 -2.88 19.78 -23.80
CA PHE A 238 -3.90 18.83 -24.26
C PHE A 238 -4.62 18.16 -23.09
N ILE A 239 -3.88 17.72 -22.06
CA ILE A 239 -4.47 17.08 -20.89
C ILE A 239 -5.40 18.06 -20.17
N VAL A 240 -4.94 19.30 -19.95
CA VAL A 240 -5.72 20.32 -19.24
C VAL A 240 -6.98 20.71 -20.01
N GLN A 241 -6.92 20.83 -21.33
CA GLN A 241 -8.03 21.26 -22.18
C GLN A 241 -9.05 20.15 -22.47
N TYR A 242 -8.59 18.94 -22.81
CA TYR A 242 -9.46 17.92 -23.40
C TYR A 242 -9.66 16.67 -22.54
N PHE A 243 -8.76 16.38 -21.60
CA PHE A 243 -8.79 15.10 -20.89
C PHE A 243 -10.02 14.92 -19.99
N MET A 244 -10.54 16.00 -19.39
CA MET A 244 -11.77 15.91 -18.61
C MET A 244 -12.98 15.55 -19.47
N PHE A 245 -13.07 16.08 -20.69
CA PHE A 245 -14.14 15.73 -21.63
C PHE A 245 -14.05 14.26 -22.06
N ILE A 246 -12.86 13.81 -22.45
CA ILE A 246 -12.61 12.42 -22.83
C ILE A 246 -12.90 11.50 -21.64
N GLY A 247 -12.41 11.85 -20.45
CA GLY A 247 -12.62 11.12 -19.22
C GLY A 247 -14.10 11.00 -18.85
N LEU A 248 -14.88 12.06 -19.01
CA LEU A 248 -16.32 12.08 -18.74
C LEU A 248 -17.07 11.12 -19.69
N ILE A 249 -16.72 11.10 -20.98
CA ILE A 249 -17.28 10.12 -21.94
C ILE A 249 -16.96 8.69 -21.50
N ILE A 250 -15.71 8.41 -21.13
CA ILE A 250 -15.28 7.07 -20.68
C ILE A 250 -16.04 6.66 -19.41
N ILE A 251 -16.21 7.57 -18.45
CA ILE A 251 -16.95 7.32 -17.21
C ILE A 251 -18.43 7.00 -17.52
N ILE A 252 -19.07 7.75 -18.41
CA ILE A 252 -20.46 7.50 -18.82
C ILE A 252 -20.59 6.10 -19.46
N ILE A 253 -19.70 5.75 -20.39
CA ILE A 253 -19.69 4.43 -21.04
C ILE A 253 -19.50 3.31 -20.00
N ALA A 254 -18.54 3.47 -19.08
CA ALA A 254 -18.26 2.50 -18.04
C ALA A 254 -19.46 2.29 -17.09
N GLN A 255 -20.15 3.37 -16.72
CA GLN A 255 -21.35 3.30 -15.88
C GLN A 255 -22.53 2.68 -16.63
N TYR A 256 -22.71 2.98 -17.91
CA TYR A 256 -23.73 2.36 -18.74
C TYR A 256 -23.53 0.84 -18.88
N LEU A 257 -22.30 0.40 -19.15
CA LEU A 257 -21.95 -1.02 -19.23
C LEU A 257 -22.20 -1.74 -17.90
N ARG A 258 -21.90 -1.08 -16.77
CA ARG A 258 -22.18 -1.61 -15.43
C ARG A 258 -23.68 -1.73 -15.15
N ALA A 259 -24.47 -0.73 -15.50
CA ALA A 259 -25.93 -0.77 -15.31
C ALA A 259 -26.55 -1.90 -16.16
N LYS A 260 -26.08 -2.05 -17.40
CA LYS A 260 -26.54 -3.11 -18.31
C LYS A 260 -26.19 -4.52 -17.82
N SER A 261 -25.01 -4.72 -17.21
CA SER A 261 -24.62 -6.04 -16.68
C SER A 261 -25.36 -6.40 -15.39
N SER A 262 -25.69 -5.41 -14.55
CA SER A 262 -26.50 -5.62 -13.35
C SER A 262 -27.90 -6.14 -13.69
N ASN A 263 -28.57 -5.51 -14.66
CA ASN A 263 -29.92 -5.92 -15.09
C ASN A 263 -29.96 -7.32 -15.73
N LYS A 264 -28.84 -7.82 -16.24
CA LYS A 264 -28.76 -9.13 -16.91
C LYS A 264 -28.53 -10.30 -15.94
N ASN A 265 -28.13 -9.99 -14.71
CA ASN A 265 -27.95 -10.98 -13.63
C ASN A 265 -29.20 -11.10 -12.73
N GLU A 266 -30.18 -10.21 -12.89
CA GLU A 266 -31.47 -10.22 -12.17
C GLU A 266 -32.62 -10.79 -13.03
N SER A 267 -32.36 -11.17 -14.28
CA SER A 267 -33.29 -11.83 -15.22
C SER A 267 -32.93 -13.30 -15.42
#